data_AF-A0A954Z1E8-F1
#
_entry.id   AF-A0A954Z1E8-F1
#
_cell.length_a   1.000
_cell.length_b   1.000
_cell.length_c   1.000
_cell.angle_alpha   90.00
_cell.angle_beta   90.00
_cell.angle_gamma   90.00
#
_symmetry.space_group_name_H-M   'P 1'
#
loop_
_entity.id
_entity.type
_entity.pdbx_description
1 polymer ?
#
loop_
_entity_poly.entity_id
_entity_poly.type
_entity_poly.pdbx_seq_one_letter_code
_entity_poly.pdbx_strand_id
1 'polypeptide(L)'
;MQTQTQTRTRFGWGAGAAIILAIASLAGVARADTFRIEIDYMGSDGSHDHQPSQMVLDAVIQMFACQGHTLIIDLDEQIPHCNALLTDPMTNCGNFWTYDGDPCTFKAIKDTYFDHAGDDPAWFYCVFAHQYQSLNSANPPACVTSGSSGRSDGGQNLIVTLGNFGGQTGTPFEQAATLAHEFGHCLGLSHCGTMDCSSNTDTGDATFVGPQVPNMPSVMSYRYQLAGVRTQTLMLGLAPDESLFKDIDYSFGRMCSLDENNLDETRGTTMTPVDWDCDGVMNVGVVQDING
;
A
#
# COMPACT_ATOMS: atom_id res chain seq x y z
N MET A 1 -23.96 56.65 59.89
CA MET A 1 -24.50 57.95 59.40
C MET A 1 -24.10 58.12 57.95
N GLN A 2 -25.07 58.55 57.14
CA GLN A 2 -24.94 59.31 55.89
C GLN A 2 -24.34 58.64 54.63
N THR A 3 -25.26 58.08 53.84
CA THR A 3 -25.67 58.48 52.48
C THR A 3 -24.94 59.62 51.74
N GLN A 4 -24.98 59.50 50.39
CA GLN A 4 -24.88 60.52 49.32
C GLN A 4 -23.49 60.76 48.70
N THR A 5 -23.28 61.12 47.43
CA THR A 5 -24.05 61.18 46.16
C THR A 5 -23.01 61.53 45.05
N GLN A 6 -23.29 61.12 43.81
CA GLN A 6 -22.65 61.46 42.52
C GLN A 6 -22.00 62.86 42.38
N THR A 7 -20.91 63.01 41.61
CA THR A 7 -20.93 63.65 40.25
C THR A 7 -19.58 63.62 39.50
N ARG A 8 -19.70 63.72 38.17
CA ARG A 8 -18.73 63.52 37.07
C ARG A 8 -17.60 64.56 36.98
N THR A 9 -16.46 64.15 36.42
CA THR A 9 -15.68 64.95 35.46
C THR A 9 -14.99 64.06 34.42
N ARG A 10 -14.71 64.67 33.27
CA ARG A 10 -14.66 64.11 31.91
C ARG A 10 -13.25 63.74 31.43
N PHE A 11 -13.26 62.88 30.41
CA PHE A 11 -12.41 62.88 29.20
C PHE A 11 -10.91 62.57 29.34
N GLY A 12 -10.54 61.44 28.72
CA GLY A 12 -9.21 61.13 28.25
C GLY A 12 -9.27 59.89 27.37
N TRP A 13 -9.66 60.07 26.11
CA TRP A 13 -9.47 59.03 25.09
C TRP A 13 -7.97 58.90 24.83
N GLY A 14 -7.40 57.76 25.21
CA GLY A 14 -6.05 57.35 24.84
C GLY A 14 -6.10 55.87 24.53
N ALA A 15 -6.15 55.55 23.24
CA ALA A 15 -6.22 54.20 22.72
C ALA A 15 -4.99 53.38 23.15
N GLY A 16 -5.17 52.46 24.09
CA GLY A 16 -4.27 51.33 24.31
C GLY A 16 -4.75 50.16 23.47
N ALA A 17 -4.19 50.01 22.26
CA ALA A 17 -4.42 48.82 21.45
C ALA A 17 -3.74 47.62 22.14
N ALA A 18 -4.53 46.76 22.77
CA ALA A 18 -4.09 45.43 23.16
C ALA A 18 -3.93 44.60 21.87
N ILE A 19 -2.68 44.38 21.45
CA ILE A 19 -2.36 43.38 20.43
C ILE A 19 -2.56 42.02 21.10
N ILE A 20 -3.76 41.48 21.01
CA ILE A 20 -4.00 40.06 21.19
C ILE A 20 -3.56 39.41 19.89
N LEU A 21 -2.33 38.91 19.86
CA LEU A 21 -1.83 38.07 18.78
C LEU A 21 -2.52 36.70 18.89
N ALA A 22 -3.75 36.61 18.37
CA ALA A 22 -4.38 35.34 18.11
C ALA A 22 -3.65 34.70 16.92
N ILE A 23 -2.61 33.92 17.21
CA ILE A 23 -2.13 32.91 16.26
C ILE A 23 -3.18 31.79 16.31
N ALA A 24 -4.32 32.03 15.66
CA ALA A 24 -5.12 30.95 15.14
C ALA A 24 -4.33 30.40 13.96
N SER A 25 -3.40 29.49 14.25
CA SER A 25 -2.90 28.59 13.23
C SER A 25 -4.12 27.90 12.64
N LEU A 26 -4.39 28.18 11.36
CA LEU A 26 -5.18 27.31 10.49
C LEU A 26 -4.41 26.00 10.31
N ALA A 27 -4.21 25.26 11.40
CA ALA A 27 -4.11 23.83 11.31
C ALA A 27 -5.53 23.40 10.99
N GLY A 28 -5.84 23.25 9.69
CA GLY A 28 -6.91 22.33 9.34
C GLY A 28 -6.59 21.06 10.10
N VAL A 29 -7.47 20.67 11.03
CA VAL A 29 -7.34 19.38 11.70
C VAL A 29 -7.31 18.38 10.56
N ALA A 30 -6.12 17.83 10.26
CA ALA A 30 -6.02 16.72 9.31
C ALA A 30 -6.98 15.68 9.86
N ARG A 31 -8.10 15.48 9.16
CA ARG A 31 -9.09 14.52 9.61
C ARG A 31 -8.41 13.18 9.40
N ALA A 32 -7.96 12.55 10.48
CA ALA A 32 -7.42 11.20 10.42
C ALA A 32 -8.50 10.31 9.81
N ASP A 33 -8.27 9.83 8.59
CA ASP A 33 -9.16 8.85 8.00
C ASP A 33 -9.06 7.55 8.79
N THR A 34 -10.21 6.93 9.01
CA THR A 34 -10.32 5.64 9.70
C THR A 34 -10.73 4.59 8.70
N PHE A 35 -9.84 3.64 8.48
CA PHE A 35 -10.06 2.46 7.65
C PHE A 35 -10.39 1.27 8.55
N ARG A 36 -11.24 0.37 8.04
CA ARG A 36 -11.68 -0.83 8.77
C ARG A 36 -11.59 -2.03 7.84
N ILE A 37 -10.92 -3.07 8.28
CA ILE A 37 -10.73 -4.29 7.51
C ILE A 37 -11.06 -5.48 8.41
N GLU A 38 -11.87 -6.37 7.88
CA GLU A 38 -12.11 -7.69 8.45
C GLU A 38 -11.15 -8.66 7.76
N ILE A 39 -10.48 -9.50 8.55
CA ILE A 39 -9.53 -10.48 8.09
C ILE A 39 -9.97 -11.86 8.58
N ASP A 40 -10.27 -12.70 7.60
CA ASP A 40 -10.42 -14.13 7.79
C ASP A 40 -9.17 -14.87 7.31
N TYR A 41 -8.97 -16.07 7.84
CA TYR A 41 -7.81 -16.88 7.48
C TYR A 41 -8.16 -18.34 7.24
N MET A 42 -7.56 -18.92 6.20
CA MET A 42 -7.74 -20.34 5.91
C MET A 42 -7.18 -21.21 7.02
N GLY A 43 -8.02 -22.14 7.46
CA GLY A 43 -7.66 -23.16 8.40
C GLY A 43 -6.58 -24.10 7.91
N SER A 44 -6.14 -24.95 8.84
CA SER A 44 -4.98 -25.79 8.62
C SER A 44 -5.19 -26.85 7.53
N ASP A 45 -4.18 -27.05 6.68
CA ASP A 45 -4.05 -28.19 5.77
C ASP A 45 -3.46 -29.45 6.42
N GLY A 46 -3.25 -29.42 7.74
CA GLY A 46 -2.55 -30.44 8.52
C GLY A 46 -1.07 -30.14 8.77
N SER A 47 -0.51 -29.11 8.13
CA SER A 47 0.87 -28.61 8.32
C SER A 47 0.87 -27.19 8.91
N HIS A 48 0.14 -26.27 8.29
CA HIS A 48 0.03 -24.87 8.71
C HIS A 48 -1.37 -24.34 8.44
N ASP A 49 -1.74 -23.26 9.11
CA ASP A 49 -2.86 -22.39 8.74
C ASP A 49 -2.33 -21.07 8.16
N HIS A 50 -3.23 -20.19 7.78
CA HIS A 50 -2.89 -18.87 7.25
C HIS A 50 -3.21 -17.74 8.22
N GLN A 51 -3.28 -18.01 9.53
CA GLN A 51 -3.55 -16.97 10.51
C GLN A 51 -2.37 -15.97 10.56
N PRO A 52 -2.57 -14.68 10.23
CA PRO A 52 -1.52 -13.70 10.43
C PRO A 52 -1.23 -13.55 11.92
N SER A 53 0.05 -13.51 12.27
CA SER A 53 0.43 -13.20 13.66
C SER A 53 0.11 -11.74 14.00
N GLN A 54 -0.05 -11.43 15.29
CA GLN A 54 -0.27 -10.05 15.74
C GLN A 54 0.83 -9.09 15.26
N MET A 55 2.07 -9.56 15.15
CA MET A 55 3.19 -8.74 14.64
C MET A 55 2.96 -8.28 13.19
N VAL A 56 2.37 -9.13 12.35
CA VAL A 56 2.04 -8.80 10.95
C VAL A 56 0.99 -7.69 10.92
N LEU A 57 -0.05 -7.81 11.73
CA LEU A 57 -1.14 -6.84 11.82
C LEU A 57 -0.64 -5.50 12.38
N ASP A 58 0.12 -5.54 13.48
CA ASP A 58 0.69 -4.36 14.13
C ASP A 58 1.60 -3.57 13.19
N ALA A 59 2.36 -4.25 12.31
CA ALA A 59 3.22 -3.57 11.34
C ALA A 59 2.40 -2.70 10.36
N VAL A 60 1.29 -3.21 9.84
CA VAL A 60 0.42 -2.47 8.92
C VAL A 60 -0.36 -1.38 9.67
N ILE A 61 -0.87 -1.66 10.87
CA ILE A 61 -1.51 -0.65 11.72
C ILE A 61 -0.54 0.50 12.01
N GLN A 62 0.71 0.19 12.38
CA GLN A 62 1.74 1.18 12.67
C GLN A 62 2.10 2.00 11.43
N MET A 63 2.14 1.40 10.23
CA MET A 63 2.34 2.12 8.97
C MET A 63 1.29 3.22 8.79
N PHE A 64 0.00 2.89 8.92
CA PHE A 64 -1.09 3.87 8.83
C PHE A 64 -1.01 4.94 9.94
N ALA A 65 -0.74 4.53 11.18
CA ALA A 65 -0.59 5.43 12.31
C ALA A 65 0.54 6.46 12.09
N CYS A 66 1.65 6.05 11.48
CA CYS A 66 2.76 6.95 11.15
C CYS A 66 2.38 8.03 10.12
N GLN A 67 1.34 7.78 9.31
CA GLN A 67 0.81 8.75 8.35
C GLN A 67 -0.35 9.59 8.94
N GLY A 68 -0.70 9.38 10.21
CA GLY A 68 -1.82 10.06 10.86
C GLY A 68 -3.18 9.46 10.51
N HIS A 69 -3.22 8.24 9.98
CA HIS A 69 -4.44 7.48 9.72
C HIS A 69 -4.69 6.46 10.83
N THR A 70 -5.94 6.03 10.97
CA THR A 70 -6.30 4.90 11.85
C THR A 70 -6.68 3.71 10.98
N LEU A 71 -6.06 2.57 11.20
CA LEU A 71 -6.49 1.30 10.65
C LEU A 71 -7.00 0.43 11.79
N ILE A 72 -8.25 0.00 11.69
CA ILE A 72 -8.87 -0.97 12.57
C ILE A 72 -8.88 -2.30 11.82
N ILE A 73 -8.25 -3.30 12.38
CA ILE A 73 -8.27 -4.67 11.87
C ILE A 73 -9.11 -5.49 12.82
N ASP A 74 -10.16 -6.12 12.29
CA ASP A 74 -10.85 -7.22 12.96
C ASP A 74 -10.26 -8.52 12.41
N LEU A 75 -9.52 -9.25 13.24
CA LEU A 75 -9.08 -10.59 12.91
C LEU A 75 -10.10 -11.54 13.51
N ASP A 76 -11.02 -12.01 12.67
CA ASP A 76 -12.20 -12.69 13.16
C ASP A 76 -11.93 -14.20 13.28
N GLU A 77 -12.05 -14.93 12.18
CA GLU A 77 -12.25 -16.37 12.26
C GLU A 77 -11.47 -17.20 11.24
N GLN A 78 -11.37 -18.48 11.61
CA GLN A 78 -10.77 -19.50 10.77
C GLN A 78 -11.82 -20.04 9.80
N ILE A 79 -11.59 -19.86 8.50
CA ILE A 79 -12.46 -20.40 7.44
C ILE A 79 -12.00 -21.80 6.98
N PRO A 80 -12.85 -22.59 6.29
CA PRO A 80 -12.46 -23.88 5.75
C PRO A 80 -11.22 -23.81 4.84
N HIS A 81 -10.37 -24.83 4.94
CA HIS A 81 -9.17 -24.89 4.12
C HIS A 81 -9.50 -25.16 2.65
N CYS A 82 -8.89 -24.38 1.75
CA CYS A 82 -8.85 -24.64 0.32
C CYS A 82 -7.41 -24.51 -0.18
N ASN A 83 -6.92 -25.49 -0.95
CA ASN A 83 -5.57 -25.41 -1.53
C ASN A 83 -5.43 -24.20 -2.47
N ALA A 84 -6.51 -23.81 -3.15
CA ALA A 84 -6.56 -22.59 -3.94
C ALA A 84 -7.99 -22.03 -3.96
N LEU A 85 -8.11 -20.71 -3.89
CA LEU A 85 -9.34 -20.00 -4.23
C LEU A 85 -9.61 -20.12 -5.72
N LEU A 86 -10.80 -20.60 -6.05
CA LEU A 86 -11.18 -20.92 -7.43
C LEU A 86 -11.74 -19.70 -8.16
N THR A 87 -11.55 -19.72 -9.47
CA THR A 87 -12.10 -18.76 -10.42
C THR A 87 -13.00 -19.48 -11.40
N ASP A 88 -13.92 -18.76 -12.03
CA ASP A 88 -14.86 -19.35 -12.98
C ASP A 88 -14.13 -19.98 -14.19
N PRO A 89 -14.18 -21.32 -14.34
CA PRO A 89 -13.51 -22.00 -15.43
C PRO A 89 -14.16 -21.73 -16.79
N MET A 90 -15.41 -21.26 -16.83
CA MET A 90 -16.14 -20.99 -18.07
C MET A 90 -15.85 -19.62 -18.65
N THR A 91 -15.23 -18.71 -17.89
CA THR A 91 -14.93 -17.34 -18.32
C THR A 91 -13.44 -17.11 -18.59
N ASN A 92 -12.69 -18.17 -18.88
CA ASN A 92 -11.22 -18.12 -18.95
C ASN A 92 -10.65 -17.47 -17.68
N CYS A 93 -11.16 -17.85 -16.51
CA CYS A 93 -10.67 -17.34 -15.22
C CYS A 93 -10.84 -15.82 -15.04
N GLY A 94 -11.73 -15.20 -15.83
CA GLY A 94 -11.99 -13.77 -15.82
C GLY A 94 -12.86 -13.34 -14.64
N ASN A 95 -13.61 -14.27 -14.04
CA ASN A 95 -14.45 -14.01 -12.88
C ASN A 95 -13.91 -14.71 -11.62
N PHE A 96 -13.13 -13.97 -10.83
CA PHE A 96 -12.62 -14.45 -9.53
C PHE A 96 -13.50 -13.98 -8.37
N TRP A 97 -13.80 -12.67 -8.33
CA TRP A 97 -14.45 -12.02 -7.18
C TRP A 97 -15.93 -12.33 -7.04
N THR A 98 -16.62 -12.67 -8.13
CA THR A 98 -18.09 -12.85 -8.13
C THR A 98 -18.52 -14.26 -8.52
N TYR A 99 -17.58 -15.18 -8.71
CA TYR A 99 -17.89 -16.58 -8.98
C TYR A 99 -18.24 -17.32 -7.69
N ASP A 100 -19.37 -18.01 -7.65
CA ASP A 100 -19.91 -18.72 -6.47
C ASP A 100 -20.24 -20.20 -6.76
N GLY A 101 -19.67 -20.75 -7.83
CA GLY A 101 -19.96 -22.13 -8.26
C GLY A 101 -19.33 -23.23 -7.39
N ASP A 102 -18.50 -22.88 -6.39
CA ASP A 102 -17.83 -23.80 -5.49
C ASP A 102 -17.60 -23.13 -4.12
N PRO A 103 -17.65 -23.87 -2.99
CA PRO A 103 -17.36 -23.32 -1.67
C PRO A 103 -15.94 -22.74 -1.51
N CYS A 104 -14.98 -23.16 -2.34
CA CYS A 104 -13.63 -22.61 -2.37
C CYS A 104 -13.48 -21.38 -3.27
N THR A 105 -14.54 -20.64 -3.56
CA THR A 105 -14.44 -19.34 -4.24
C THR A 105 -14.42 -18.18 -3.24
N PHE A 106 -13.80 -17.06 -3.63
CA PHE A 106 -13.80 -15.85 -2.79
C PHE A 106 -15.22 -15.40 -2.45
N LYS A 107 -16.15 -15.42 -3.43
CA LYS A 107 -17.54 -15.00 -3.19
C LYS A 107 -18.26 -15.91 -2.19
N ALA A 108 -18.11 -17.23 -2.30
CA ALA A 108 -18.77 -18.16 -1.39
C ALA A 108 -18.28 -17.98 0.06
N ILE A 109 -16.99 -17.73 0.22
CA ILE A 109 -16.37 -17.40 1.51
C ILE A 109 -16.93 -16.07 2.02
N LYS A 110 -16.84 -14.99 1.23
CA LYS A 110 -17.33 -13.67 1.62
C LYS A 110 -18.80 -13.67 2.01
N ASP A 111 -19.67 -14.31 1.22
CA ASP A 111 -21.10 -14.35 1.52
C ASP A 111 -21.43 -15.06 2.84
N THR A 112 -20.52 -15.91 3.32
CA THR A 112 -20.71 -16.74 4.53
C THR A 112 -20.10 -16.09 5.76
N TYR A 113 -18.90 -15.50 5.63
CA TYR A 113 -18.06 -15.11 6.76
C TYR A 113 -17.86 -13.58 6.88
N PHE A 114 -18.23 -12.79 5.87
CA PHE A 114 -18.09 -11.33 5.97
C PHE A 114 -19.17 -10.70 6.86
N ASP A 115 -18.85 -10.52 8.14
CA ASP A 115 -19.75 -10.03 9.18
C ASP A 115 -20.15 -8.56 8.98
N HIS A 116 -19.27 -7.78 8.35
CA HIS A 116 -19.47 -6.34 8.15
C HIS A 116 -20.15 -5.95 6.82
N ALA A 117 -20.78 -6.89 6.11
CA ALA A 117 -21.45 -6.62 4.82
C ALA A 117 -22.52 -5.51 4.85
N GLY A 118 -23.09 -5.21 6.03
CA GLY A 118 -24.14 -4.21 6.23
C GLY A 118 -23.69 -2.88 6.84
N ASP A 119 -22.40 -2.72 7.14
CA ASP A 119 -21.91 -1.61 7.96
C ASP A 119 -21.50 -0.37 7.15
N ASP A 120 -21.80 0.81 7.70
CA ASP A 120 -21.36 2.13 7.22
C ASP A 120 -20.54 2.83 8.34
N PRO A 121 -19.27 3.25 8.11
CA PRO A 121 -18.51 3.26 6.85
C PRO A 121 -18.06 1.86 6.38
N ALA A 122 -17.94 1.71 5.06
CA ALA A 122 -17.67 0.45 4.40
C ALA A 122 -16.38 -0.23 4.89
N TRP A 123 -16.54 -1.44 5.40
CA TRP A 123 -15.46 -2.34 5.72
C TRP A 123 -14.86 -2.97 4.47
N PHE A 124 -13.55 -3.17 4.51
CA PHE A 124 -12.83 -4.00 3.54
C PHE A 124 -12.80 -5.44 4.03
N TYR A 125 -12.79 -6.39 3.10
CA TYR A 125 -12.77 -7.81 3.41
C TYR A 125 -11.52 -8.45 2.83
N CYS A 126 -10.72 -9.06 3.71
CA CYS A 126 -9.48 -9.73 3.38
C CYS A 126 -9.53 -11.20 3.77
N VAL A 127 -9.05 -12.05 2.88
CA VAL A 127 -8.82 -13.46 3.19
C VAL A 127 -7.34 -13.78 3.08
N PHE A 128 -6.74 -14.22 4.19
CA PHE A 128 -5.45 -14.89 4.18
C PHE A 128 -5.66 -16.34 3.76
N ALA A 129 -5.34 -16.63 2.50
CA ALA A 129 -5.59 -17.90 1.84
C ALA A 129 -4.29 -18.62 1.45
N HIS A 130 -4.40 -19.90 1.11
CA HIS A 130 -3.24 -20.68 0.65
C HIS A 130 -2.76 -20.16 -0.71
N GLN A 131 -3.56 -20.32 -1.76
CA GLN A 131 -3.29 -19.77 -3.08
C GLN A 131 -4.60 -19.29 -3.74
N TYR A 132 -4.52 -18.72 -4.93
CA TYR A 132 -5.68 -18.43 -5.78
C TYR A 132 -5.41 -18.84 -7.23
N GLN A 133 -6.46 -19.03 -8.00
CA GLN A 133 -6.36 -19.31 -9.43
C GLN A 133 -6.37 -18.03 -10.27
N SER A 134 -5.55 -18.02 -11.31
CA SER A 134 -5.56 -17.00 -12.34
C SER A 134 -5.41 -17.62 -13.73
N LEU A 135 -5.74 -16.84 -14.75
CA LEU A 135 -5.50 -17.22 -16.14
C LEU A 135 -3.99 -17.32 -16.39
N ASN A 136 -3.53 -18.44 -16.95
CA ASN A 136 -2.18 -18.52 -17.49
C ASN A 136 -2.11 -17.96 -18.93
N SER A 137 -0.90 -17.66 -19.39
CA SER A 137 -0.65 -17.26 -20.79
C SER A 137 -0.48 -18.46 -21.73
N ALA A 138 -0.91 -19.67 -21.34
CA ALA A 138 -0.78 -20.86 -22.19
C ALA A 138 -1.79 -20.82 -23.36
N ASN A 139 -1.57 -21.68 -24.37
CA ASN A 139 -2.48 -21.84 -25.49
C ASN A 139 -2.86 -23.34 -25.66
N PRO A 140 -4.11 -23.74 -25.33
CA PRO A 140 -5.21 -22.89 -24.87
C PRO A 140 -4.99 -22.37 -23.44
N PRO A 141 -5.56 -21.19 -23.11
CA PRO A 141 -5.46 -20.64 -21.77
C PRO A 141 -6.22 -21.51 -20.76
N ALA A 142 -5.68 -21.59 -19.54
CA ALA A 142 -6.25 -22.41 -18.47
C ALA A 142 -6.14 -21.70 -17.12
N CYS A 143 -7.06 -22.05 -16.21
CA CYS A 143 -6.98 -21.63 -14.81
C CYS A 143 -5.91 -22.45 -14.12
N VAL A 144 -4.87 -21.77 -13.64
CA VAL A 144 -3.79 -22.39 -12.88
C VAL A 144 -3.66 -21.67 -11.55
N THR A 145 -3.08 -22.36 -10.59
CA THR A 145 -2.74 -21.74 -9.32
C THR A 145 -1.66 -20.69 -9.52
N SER A 146 -1.91 -19.48 -9.02
CA SER A 146 -0.98 -18.35 -9.02
C SER A 146 0.11 -18.55 -7.96
N GLY A 147 1.32 -18.09 -8.31
CA GLY A 147 2.42 -17.93 -7.36
C GLY A 147 2.52 -16.52 -6.77
N SER A 148 1.59 -15.61 -7.11
CA SER A 148 1.56 -14.24 -6.59
C SER A 148 1.28 -14.21 -5.08
N SER A 149 1.86 -13.23 -4.39
CA SER A 149 1.66 -13.04 -2.95
C SER A 149 0.25 -12.61 -2.58
N GLY A 150 -0.48 -11.94 -3.47
CA GLY A 150 -1.83 -11.45 -3.19
C GLY A 150 -2.55 -10.98 -4.44
N ARG A 151 -3.78 -10.50 -4.22
CA ARG A 151 -4.61 -9.83 -5.25
C ARG A 151 -5.69 -8.96 -4.61
N SER A 152 -6.02 -7.84 -5.25
CA SER A 152 -7.16 -6.97 -4.91
C SER A 152 -8.09 -6.77 -6.10
N ASP A 153 -9.36 -6.46 -5.84
CA ASP A 153 -10.33 -6.03 -6.85
C ASP A 153 -10.28 -4.51 -7.11
N GLY A 154 -9.44 -3.77 -6.38
CA GLY A 154 -9.39 -2.30 -6.40
C GLY A 154 -10.59 -1.62 -5.73
N GLY A 155 -11.48 -2.42 -5.13
CA GLY A 155 -12.63 -2.02 -4.36
C GLY A 155 -12.48 -2.44 -2.90
N GLN A 156 -13.40 -3.26 -2.40
CA GLN A 156 -13.44 -3.64 -0.98
C GLN A 156 -12.83 -5.02 -0.70
N ASN A 157 -12.32 -5.72 -1.72
CA ASN A 157 -11.95 -7.11 -1.60
C ASN A 157 -10.46 -7.31 -1.90
N LEU A 158 -9.81 -8.07 -1.03
CA LEU A 158 -8.41 -8.43 -1.19
C LEU A 158 -8.12 -9.81 -0.64
N ILE A 159 -7.03 -10.40 -1.10
CA ILE A 159 -6.50 -11.68 -0.60
C ILE A 159 -4.99 -11.60 -0.40
N VAL A 160 -4.50 -12.29 0.63
CA VAL A 160 -3.08 -12.57 0.83
C VAL A 160 -2.88 -14.06 0.65
N THR A 161 -2.02 -14.47 -0.28
CA THR A 161 -1.87 -15.84 -0.77
C THR A 161 -0.41 -16.27 -0.89
N LEU A 162 0.22 -16.57 0.23
CA LEU A 162 1.66 -16.89 0.30
C LEU A 162 1.96 -18.40 0.31
N GLY A 163 1.04 -19.25 -0.16
CA GLY A 163 1.20 -20.71 -0.22
C GLY A 163 2.38 -21.19 -1.05
N ASN A 164 2.84 -20.40 -2.03
CA ASN A 164 4.03 -20.72 -2.84
C ASN A 164 5.34 -20.16 -2.25
N PHE A 165 5.30 -19.51 -1.10
CA PHE A 165 6.45 -18.87 -0.47
C PHE A 165 7.12 -19.80 0.54
N GLY A 166 8.23 -19.34 1.14
CA GLY A 166 8.92 -20.08 2.19
C GLY A 166 7.96 -20.52 3.30
N GLY A 167 8.01 -21.79 3.69
CA GLY A 167 7.11 -22.35 4.70
C GLY A 167 5.62 -22.35 4.30
N GLN A 168 5.30 -22.14 3.02
CA GLN A 168 3.93 -22.06 2.48
C GLN A 168 3.05 -21.00 3.15
N THR A 169 3.67 -20.02 3.80
CA THR A 169 3.04 -18.92 4.53
C THR A 169 3.79 -17.60 4.35
N GLY A 170 5.03 -17.65 3.83
CA GLY A 170 5.92 -16.50 3.78
C GLY A 170 6.41 -16.08 5.15
N THR A 171 7.37 -15.16 5.16
CA THR A 171 7.85 -14.49 6.36
C THR A 171 6.82 -13.48 6.88
N PRO A 172 6.89 -13.08 8.16
CA PRO A 172 6.04 -12.01 8.69
C PRO A 172 6.14 -10.70 7.91
N PHE A 173 7.33 -10.37 7.38
CA PHE A 173 7.51 -9.20 6.54
C PHE A 173 6.75 -9.33 5.21
N GLU A 174 6.87 -10.47 4.52
CA GLU A 174 6.17 -10.70 3.25
C GLU A 174 4.65 -10.65 3.45
N GLN A 175 4.13 -11.20 4.56
CA GLN A 175 2.71 -11.12 4.92
C GLN A 175 2.26 -9.66 5.12
N ALA A 176 2.98 -8.89 5.93
CA ALA A 176 2.62 -7.51 6.23
C ALA A 176 2.72 -6.61 4.99
N ALA A 177 3.78 -6.77 4.20
CA ALA A 177 3.99 -5.98 2.99
C ALA A 177 2.97 -6.32 1.91
N THR A 178 2.57 -7.58 1.79
CA THR A 178 1.49 -7.99 0.88
C THR A 178 0.15 -7.44 1.33
N LEU A 179 -0.20 -7.56 2.60
CA LEU A 179 -1.42 -6.97 3.14
C LEU A 179 -1.47 -5.46 2.86
N ALA A 180 -0.38 -4.73 3.14
CA ALA A 180 -0.30 -3.30 2.85
C ALA A 180 -0.41 -3.00 1.34
N HIS A 181 0.23 -3.79 0.48
CA HIS A 181 0.17 -3.61 -0.97
C HIS A 181 -1.24 -3.81 -1.52
N GLU A 182 -1.87 -4.95 -1.23
CA GLU A 182 -3.21 -5.26 -1.73
C GLU A 182 -4.26 -4.32 -1.13
N PHE A 183 -4.07 -3.90 0.12
CA PHE A 183 -4.95 -2.90 0.72
C PHE A 183 -4.76 -1.53 0.06
N GLY A 184 -3.55 -1.18 -0.37
CA GLY A 184 -3.31 0.04 -1.15
C GLY A 184 -4.11 0.08 -2.45
N HIS A 185 -4.29 -1.05 -3.14
CA HIS A 185 -5.19 -1.14 -4.29
C HIS A 185 -6.65 -0.85 -3.93
N CYS A 186 -7.13 -1.37 -2.80
CA CYS A 186 -8.46 -1.05 -2.27
C CYS A 186 -8.65 0.45 -1.97
N LEU A 187 -7.56 1.17 -1.69
CA LEU A 187 -7.53 2.62 -1.51
C LEU A 187 -7.33 3.40 -2.82
N GLY A 188 -7.29 2.71 -3.97
CA GLY A 188 -7.12 3.31 -5.29
C GLY A 188 -5.67 3.61 -5.67
N LEU A 189 -4.69 3.07 -4.95
CA LEU A 189 -3.27 3.19 -5.31
C LEU A 189 -2.91 2.17 -6.42
N SER A 190 -2.02 2.58 -7.32
CA SER A 190 -1.48 1.71 -8.37
C SER A 190 0.00 1.41 -8.14
N HIS A 191 0.54 0.41 -8.83
CA HIS A 191 1.96 0.09 -8.79
C HIS A 191 2.88 1.21 -9.28
N CYS A 192 2.31 2.17 -10.02
CA CYS A 192 3.02 3.32 -10.54
C CYS A 192 2.42 4.63 -10.00
N GLY A 193 1.73 4.62 -8.85
CA GLY A 193 1.14 5.82 -8.26
C GLY A 193 0.01 6.40 -9.14
N THR A 194 0.19 7.61 -9.67
CA THR A 194 -0.81 8.30 -10.52
C THR A 194 -0.56 8.16 -12.02
N MET A 195 0.46 7.41 -12.44
CA MET A 195 0.71 7.16 -13.88
C MET A 195 -0.23 6.10 -14.43
N ASP A 196 -0.34 6.08 -15.76
CA ASP A 196 -0.92 4.95 -16.48
C ASP A 196 0.11 3.80 -16.51
N CYS A 197 -0.18 2.69 -15.82
CA CYS A 197 0.70 1.53 -15.83
C CYS A 197 0.48 0.61 -17.05
N SER A 198 -0.41 0.96 -17.99
CA SER A 198 -0.83 0.10 -19.11
C SER A 198 0.08 0.15 -20.34
N SER A 199 0.98 1.13 -20.42
CA SER A 199 1.86 1.32 -21.56
C SER A 199 3.25 0.74 -21.28
N ASN A 200 3.40 -0.57 -21.51
CA ASN A 200 4.72 -1.16 -21.81
C ASN A 200 5.38 -0.56 -23.08
N THR A 201 4.69 0.38 -23.73
CA THR A 201 5.12 1.13 -24.92
C THR A 201 5.02 2.65 -24.75
N ASP A 202 4.99 3.23 -23.53
CA ASP A 202 5.13 4.70 -23.39
C ASP A 202 6.55 5.14 -23.63
N THR A 203 6.96 5.01 -24.89
CA THR A 203 8.19 5.59 -25.44
C THR A 203 8.13 7.12 -25.50
N GLY A 204 7.05 7.75 -25.00
CA GLY A 204 6.84 9.20 -24.99
C GLY A 204 6.86 9.85 -23.60
N ASP A 205 6.68 9.10 -22.51
CA ASP A 205 6.85 9.61 -21.15
C ASP A 205 8.23 9.17 -20.61
N ALA A 206 9.20 10.07 -20.70
CA ALA A 206 10.56 9.89 -20.18
C ALA A 206 10.63 9.77 -18.63
N THR A 207 9.48 9.59 -17.96
CA THR A 207 9.36 9.33 -16.53
C THR A 207 8.81 7.92 -16.23
N PHE A 208 8.38 7.19 -17.27
CA PHE A 208 7.88 5.83 -17.15
C PHE A 208 9.02 4.82 -17.19
N VAL A 209 9.19 4.12 -16.06
CA VAL A 209 10.20 3.08 -15.84
C VAL A 209 9.47 1.81 -15.37
N GLY A 210 8.64 1.24 -16.25
CA GLY A 210 7.97 -0.05 -16.05
C GLY A 210 7.10 -0.16 -14.78
N PRO A 211 6.61 -1.37 -14.44
CA PRO A 211 5.88 -1.61 -13.19
C PRO A 211 6.80 -1.67 -11.96
N GLN A 212 8.12 -1.71 -12.15
CA GLN A 212 9.09 -1.68 -11.06
C GLN A 212 9.32 -0.26 -10.52
N VAL A 213 9.10 0.79 -11.33
CA VAL A 213 9.19 2.21 -10.95
C VAL A 213 10.25 2.52 -9.87
N PRO A 214 11.55 2.33 -10.15
CA PRO A 214 12.62 2.51 -9.15
C PRO A 214 12.63 3.89 -8.49
N ASN A 215 12.09 4.94 -9.12
CA ASN A 215 11.96 6.26 -8.52
C ASN A 215 10.72 6.44 -7.61
N MET A 216 9.95 5.38 -7.36
CA MET A 216 8.78 5.41 -6.49
C MET A 216 8.99 4.54 -5.24
N PRO A 217 9.61 5.07 -4.17
CA PRO A 217 9.84 4.34 -2.93
C PRO A 217 8.50 4.10 -2.21
N SER A 218 7.84 2.99 -2.55
CA SER A 218 6.49 2.64 -2.11
C SER A 218 6.33 1.13 -2.04
N VAL A 219 5.65 0.61 -1.03
CA VAL A 219 5.24 -0.81 -0.97
C VAL A 219 4.36 -1.20 -2.16
N MET A 220 3.70 -0.24 -2.83
CA MET A 220 2.93 -0.47 -4.05
C MET A 220 3.79 -0.86 -5.26
N SER A 221 5.08 -0.52 -5.28
CA SER A 221 5.94 -0.92 -6.39
C SER A 221 6.47 -2.33 -6.17
N TYR A 222 6.42 -3.17 -7.22
CA TYR A 222 6.93 -4.53 -7.16
C TYR A 222 8.41 -4.60 -6.79
N ARG A 223 9.20 -3.56 -7.10
CA ARG A 223 10.62 -3.50 -6.72
C ARG A 223 10.80 -3.49 -5.20
N TYR A 224 9.83 -2.94 -4.47
CA TYR A 224 9.94 -2.69 -3.04
C TYR A 224 9.05 -3.56 -2.18
N GLN A 225 7.92 -4.07 -2.71
CA GLN A 225 6.92 -4.82 -1.95
C GLN A 225 7.55 -5.90 -1.06
N LEU A 226 8.32 -6.83 -1.63
CA LEU A 226 8.89 -7.96 -0.89
C LEU A 226 10.34 -7.74 -0.44
N ALA A 227 10.96 -6.63 -0.86
CA ALA A 227 12.34 -6.30 -0.51
C ALA A 227 12.47 -5.26 0.61
N GLY A 228 11.39 -4.51 0.90
CA GLY A 228 11.40 -3.38 1.82
C GLY A 228 11.83 -2.09 1.13
N VAL A 229 11.02 -1.04 1.25
CA VAL A 229 11.31 0.26 0.60
C VAL A 229 12.64 0.84 1.07
N ARG A 230 12.87 0.94 2.38
CA ARG A 230 14.13 1.45 2.93
C ARG A 230 15.30 0.54 2.59
N THR A 231 15.18 -0.74 2.88
CA THR A 231 16.24 -1.73 2.67
C THR A 231 16.70 -1.74 1.22
N GLN A 232 15.76 -1.81 0.28
CA GLN A 232 16.09 -1.85 -1.14
C GLN A 232 16.61 -0.52 -1.67
N THR A 233 16.08 0.63 -1.22
CA THR A 233 16.62 1.94 -1.65
C THR A 233 18.06 2.14 -1.18
N LEU A 234 18.43 1.69 0.02
CA LEU A 234 19.82 1.75 0.49
C LEU A 234 20.72 0.74 -0.23
N MET A 235 20.26 -0.50 -0.41
CA MET A 235 21.02 -1.54 -1.08
C MET A 235 21.39 -1.14 -2.51
N LEU A 236 20.48 -0.47 -3.20
CA LEU A 236 20.68 0.03 -4.56
C LEU A 236 21.38 1.40 -4.60
N GLY A 237 21.74 1.96 -3.45
CA GLY A 237 22.32 3.29 -3.36
C GLY A 237 21.41 4.37 -3.96
N LEU A 238 20.08 4.23 -3.88
CA LEU A 238 19.11 5.22 -4.37
C LEU A 238 18.80 6.30 -3.35
N ALA A 239 19.15 6.06 -2.09
CA ALA A 239 18.95 6.97 -0.98
C ALA A 239 20.13 6.88 -0.01
N PRO A 240 20.45 7.96 0.71
CA PRO A 240 21.46 7.94 1.76
C PRO A 240 20.93 7.28 3.05
N ASP A 241 21.82 6.85 3.94
CA ASP A 241 21.48 6.14 5.19
C ASP A 241 20.57 6.96 6.12
N GLU A 242 20.66 8.29 6.05
CA GLU A 242 19.84 9.23 6.81
C GLU A 242 18.40 9.35 6.28
N SER A 243 18.07 8.71 5.16
CA SER A 243 16.72 8.71 4.61
C SER A 243 15.72 8.10 5.60
N LEU A 244 14.57 8.75 5.71
CA LEU A 244 13.51 8.37 6.66
C LEU A 244 12.51 7.37 6.05
N PHE A 245 12.89 6.69 4.97
CA PHE A 245 12.07 5.62 4.42
C PHE A 245 11.88 4.53 5.47
N LYS A 246 10.70 3.91 5.48
CA LYS A 246 10.42 2.69 6.25
C LYS A 246 10.33 1.54 5.28
N ASP A 247 10.51 0.29 5.73
CA ASP A 247 10.41 -0.85 4.81
C ASP A 247 8.99 -1.10 4.30
N ILE A 248 7.98 -0.73 5.09
CA ILE A 248 6.57 -0.76 4.70
C ILE A 248 6.01 0.65 4.82
N ASP A 249 5.80 1.30 3.67
CA ASP A 249 5.14 2.61 3.60
C ASP A 249 4.59 2.84 2.18
N TYR A 250 3.54 3.66 2.08
CA TYR A 250 3.16 4.22 0.79
C TYR A 250 4.07 5.40 0.46
N SER A 251 4.29 5.64 -0.82
CA SER A 251 5.10 6.78 -1.28
C SER A 251 4.42 8.12 -0.95
N PHE A 252 5.23 9.10 -0.51
CA PHE A 252 4.85 10.51 -0.35
C PHE A 252 5.03 11.34 -1.63
N GLY A 253 5.11 10.66 -2.78
CA GLY A 253 5.57 11.22 -4.03
C GLY A 253 6.83 10.53 -4.54
N ARG A 254 7.22 10.90 -5.75
CA ARG A 254 8.34 10.29 -6.43
C ARG A 254 9.63 11.04 -6.20
N MET A 255 10.73 10.28 -6.31
CA MET A 255 12.04 10.84 -6.60
C MET A 255 12.04 11.45 -8.01
N CYS A 256 13.15 12.04 -8.43
CA CYS A 256 13.21 12.66 -9.75
C CYS A 256 12.86 11.68 -10.88
N SER A 257 12.35 12.20 -11.98
CA SER A 257 12.14 11.42 -13.20
C SER A 257 13.45 10.80 -13.67
N LEU A 258 13.36 9.58 -14.21
CA LEU A 258 14.47 8.83 -14.77
C LEU A 258 14.13 8.49 -16.21
N ASP A 259 15.02 8.87 -17.15
CA ASP A 259 14.93 8.55 -18.57
C ASP A 259 15.99 7.49 -18.88
N GLU A 260 15.57 6.25 -19.14
CA GLU A 260 16.46 5.11 -19.42
C GLU A 260 17.32 5.30 -20.67
N ASN A 261 16.99 6.26 -21.53
CA ASN A 261 17.80 6.59 -22.71
C ASN A 261 18.80 7.73 -22.45
N ASN A 262 18.76 8.36 -21.27
CA ASN A 262 19.55 9.54 -20.96
C ASN A 262 19.70 9.75 -19.44
N LEU A 263 20.15 8.73 -18.71
CA LEU A 263 20.34 8.79 -17.27
C LEU A 263 21.51 9.72 -16.90
N ASP A 264 21.36 10.43 -15.78
CA ASP A 264 22.40 11.26 -15.17
C ASP A 264 22.85 10.62 -13.86
N GLU A 265 23.97 9.90 -13.90
CA GLU A 265 24.51 9.16 -12.75
C GLU A 265 25.02 10.09 -11.66
N THR A 266 25.49 11.27 -12.04
CA THR A 266 25.96 12.29 -11.09
C THR A 266 24.82 12.85 -10.23
N ARG A 267 23.58 12.75 -10.73
CA ARG A 267 22.37 13.15 -10.01
C ARG A 267 21.64 11.96 -9.40
N GLY A 268 21.72 10.79 -10.03
CA GLY A 268 20.95 9.60 -9.65
C GLY A 268 19.46 9.92 -9.50
N THR A 269 18.93 9.69 -8.30
CA THR A 269 17.53 9.99 -7.92
C THR A 269 17.34 11.38 -7.31
N THR A 270 18.35 12.25 -7.41
CA THR A 270 18.53 13.53 -6.66
C THR A 270 18.72 13.38 -5.15
N MET A 271 18.78 12.15 -4.64
CA MET A 271 19.18 11.88 -3.26
C MET A 271 20.66 11.53 -3.15
N THR A 272 21.19 10.78 -4.12
CA THR A 272 22.59 10.37 -4.19
C THR A 272 22.96 10.06 -5.65
N PRO A 273 24.23 10.23 -6.05
CA PRO A 273 24.74 9.69 -7.30
C PRO A 273 24.56 8.17 -7.37
N VAL A 274 24.24 7.66 -8.56
CA VAL A 274 24.02 6.23 -8.82
C VAL A 274 24.72 5.87 -10.12
N ASP A 275 25.67 4.94 -10.05
CA ASP A 275 26.31 4.31 -11.21
C ASP A 275 25.33 3.25 -11.75
N TRP A 276 24.55 3.63 -12.76
CA TRP A 276 23.42 2.82 -13.24
C TRP A 276 23.91 1.64 -14.08
N ASP A 277 25.00 1.80 -14.83
CA ASP A 277 25.59 0.76 -15.67
C ASP A 277 26.70 -0.06 -14.98
N CYS A 278 27.08 0.34 -13.76
CA CYS A 278 28.08 -0.31 -12.91
C CYS A 278 29.49 -0.37 -13.53
N ASP A 279 29.84 0.59 -14.38
CA ASP A 279 31.17 0.66 -15.01
C ASP A 279 32.25 1.28 -14.10
N GLY A 280 31.85 1.84 -12.96
CA GLY A 280 32.71 2.48 -11.96
C GLY A 280 33.02 3.96 -12.23
N VAL A 281 32.37 4.58 -13.22
CA VAL A 281 32.56 5.96 -13.64
C VAL A 281 31.21 6.67 -13.73
N MET A 282 31.05 7.76 -13.00
CA MET A 282 29.82 8.56 -13.07
C MET A 282 29.76 9.37 -14.36
N ASN A 283 28.77 9.07 -15.20
CA ASN A 283 28.54 9.67 -16.50
C ASN A 283 27.16 10.36 -16.61
N VAL A 284 26.97 11.06 -17.73
CA VAL A 284 25.67 11.64 -18.13
C VAL A 284 25.30 11.11 -19.51
N GLY A 285 24.01 10.89 -19.74
CA GLY A 285 23.52 10.29 -20.98
C GLY A 285 23.74 8.79 -21.05
N VAL A 286 23.71 8.12 -19.90
CA VAL A 286 23.80 6.65 -19.83
C VAL A 286 22.49 6.03 -20.30
N VAL A 287 22.60 5.02 -21.16
CA VAL A 287 21.45 4.24 -21.64
C VAL A 287 21.44 2.92 -20.91
N GLN A 288 20.47 2.72 -20.02
CA GLN A 288 20.38 1.53 -19.19
C GLN A 288 18.92 1.22 -18.84
N ASP A 289 18.53 -0.03 -19.01
CA ASP A 289 17.27 -0.55 -18.48
C ASP A 289 17.40 -0.70 -16.96
N ILE A 290 16.57 0.02 -16.20
CA ILE A 290 16.60 0.01 -14.73
C ILE A 290 15.38 -0.72 -14.14
N ASN A 291 14.58 -1.37 -14.99
CA ASN A 291 13.38 -2.13 -14.62
C ASN A 291 13.64 -3.56 -14.16
N GLY A 292 14.88 -3.89 -13.81
CA GLY A 292 15.25 -5.14 -13.13
C GLY A 292 15.26 -6.38 -14.01
#